data_AF-A0A926TD61-F1
#
_entry.id   AF-A0A926TD61-F1
#
_cell.length_a   1.000
_cell.length_b   1.000
_cell.length_c   1.000
_cell.angle_alpha   90.00
_cell.angle_beta   90.00
_cell.angle_gamma   90.00
#
_symmetry.space_group_name_H-M   'P 1'
#
loop_
_entity.id
_entity.type
_entity.pdbx_description
1 polymer ?
#
loop_
_entity_poly.entity_id
_entity_poly.type
_entity_poly.pdbx_seq_one_letter_code
_entity_poly.pdbx_strand_id
1 'polypeptide(L)' 'MSVCIRFLPDDVTIAAEPGEPLLHVAARAGVSIPTGCLMGSCHACEVELDDGEAICSCISSVPPGRSHLTVNLFTDPTW' A
#
# COMPACT_ATOMS: atom_id res chain seq x y z
N MET A 1 4.96 0.68 -18.12
CA MET A 1 5.10 -0.68 -17.56
C MET A 1 4.31 -0.70 -16.27
N SER A 2 3.32 -1.57 -16.15
CA SER A 2 2.50 -1.69 -14.94
C SER A 2 3.16 -2.60 -13.90
N VAL A 3 2.95 -2.29 -12.63
CA VAL A 3 3.33 -3.08 -11.44
C VAL A 3 2.07 -3.78 -10.95
N CYS A 4 2.14 -5.10 -10.76
CA CYS A 4 1.07 -5.87 -10.12
C CYS A 4 1.22 -5.77 -8.60
N ILE A 5 0.29 -5.12 -7.93
CA ILE A 5 0.29 -4.95 -6.47
C ILE A 5 -0.68 -5.95 -5.86
N ARG A 6 -0.20 -6.73 -4.89
CA ARG A 6 -1.01 -7.66 -4.09
C ARG A 6 -1.15 -7.13 -2.68
N PHE A 7 -2.37 -6.92 -2.22
CA PHE A 7 -2.69 -6.51 -0.87
C PHE A 7 -3.07 -7.72 -0.02
N LEU A 8 -2.43 -7.87 1.14
CA LEU A 8 -2.70 -8.88 2.15
C LEU A 8 -3.24 -8.21 3.43
N PRO A 9 -4.12 -8.86 4.21
CA PRO A 9 -4.52 -10.27 4.13
C PRO A 9 -5.67 -10.58 3.16
N ASP A 10 -6.31 -9.58 2.55
CA ASP A 10 -7.51 -9.77 1.70
C ASP A 10 -7.24 -10.48 0.36
N ASP A 11 -5.98 -10.76 0.04
CA ASP A 11 -5.52 -11.39 -1.20
C ASP A 11 -5.97 -10.71 -2.49
N VAL A 12 -6.06 -9.38 -2.48
CA VAL A 12 -6.53 -8.59 -3.61
C VAL A 12 -5.35 -8.14 -4.48
N THR A 13 -5.44 -8.38 -5.78
CA THR A 13 -4.43 -7.94 -6.75
C THR A 13 -4.95 -6.86 -7.70
N ILE A 14 -4.15 -5.83 -7.95
CA ILE A 14 -4.46 -4.76 -8.91
C ILE A 14 -3.22 -4.35 -9.70
N ALA A 15 -3.42 -3.91 -10.95
CA ALA A 15 -2.36 -3.28 -11.74
C ALA A 15 -2.32 -1.77 -11.47
N ALA A 16 -1.12 -1.26 -11.24
CA ALA A 16 -0.84 0.16 -11.05
C ALA A 16 0.40 0.60 -11.83
N GLU A 17 0.52 1.90 -12.07
CA GLU A 17 1.67 2.49 -12.74
C GLU A 17 2.67 3.03 -11.71
N PRO A 18 3.98 2.94 -11.97
CA PRO A 18 4.99 3.59 -11.16
C PRO A 18 4.70 5.07 -10.97
N GLY A 19 4.77 5.56 -9.73
CA GLY A 19 4.44 6.93 -9.37
C GLY A 19 2.99 7.15 -8.93
N GLU A 20 2.07 6.21 -9.18
CA GLU A 20 0.71 6.31 -8.63
C GLU A 20 0.73 6.28 -7.08
N PRO A 21 -0.10 7.07 -6.39
CA PRO A 21 -0.19 7.03 -4.92
C PRO A 21 -0.73 5.68 -4.43
N LEU A 22 -0.04 5.04 -3.47
CA LEU A 22 -0.44 3.73 -2.96
C LEU A 22 -1.84 3.73 -2.34
N LEU A 23 -2.21 4.78 -1.61
CA LEU A 23 -3.57 4.94 -1.08
C LEU A 23 -4.65 4.88 -2.17
N HIS A 24 -4.40 5.51 -3.33
CA HIS A 24 -5.38 5.54 -4.41
C HIS A 24 -5.48 4.16 -5.08
N VAL A 25 -4.35 3.48 -5.27
CA VAL A 25 -4.33 2.12 -5.81
C VAL A 25 -5.04 1.15 -4.86
N ALA A 26 -4.82 1.24 -3.56
CA ALA A 26 -5.52 0.43 -2.55
C ALA A 26 -7.03 0.68 -2.62
N ALA A 27 -7.47 1.95 -2.62
CA ALA A 27 -8.89 2.30 -2.72
C ALA A 27 -9.54 1.76 -4.02
N ARG A 28 -8.83 1.85 -5.16
CA ARG A 28 -9.27 1.26 -6.44
C ARG A 28 -9.40 -0.27 -6.38
N ALA A 29 -8.54 -0.93 -5.60
CA ALA A 29 -8.59 -2.36 -5.36
C ALA A 29 -9.73 -2.75 -4.39
N GLY A 30 -10.41 -1.79 -3.76
CA GLY A 30 -11.38 -2.05 -2.70
C GLY A 30 -10.74 -2.31 -1.33
N VAL A 31 -9.44 -2.04 -1.21
CA VAL A 31 -8.67 -2.19 0.03
C VAL A 31 -8.63 -0.83 0.73
N SER A 32 -9.08 -0.80 1.99
CA SER A 32 -9.13 0.41 2.79
C SER A 32 -7.95 0.45 3.75
N ILE A 33 -6.99 1.34 3.50
CA ILE A 33 -5.88 1.59 4.42
C ILE A 33 -6.32 2.68 5.40
N PRO A 34 -6.24 2.45 6.73
CA PRO A 34 -6.57 3.48 7.70
C PRO A 34 -5.70 4.72 7.49
N THR A 35 -6.31 5.90 7.57
CA THR A 35 -5.59 7.17 7.41
C THR A 35 -5.93 8.12 8.55
N GLY A 36 -4.96 8.95 8.93
CA GLY A 36 -5.12 9.95 9.98
C GLY A 36 -4.57 11.31 9.54
N CYS A 37 -3.25 11.48 9.62
CA CYS A 37 -2.60 12.77 9.34
C CYS A 37 -2.40 13.09 7.85
N LEU A 38 -2.32 12.09 6.97
CA LEU A 38 -1.92 12.23 5.55
C LEU A 38 -0.59 12.95 5.30
N MET A 39 0.26 13.04 6.34
CA MET A 39 1.57 13.68 6.30
C MET A 39 2.71 12.71 6.66
N GLY A 40 2.40 11.42 6.84
CA GLY A 40 3.38 10.40 7.21
C GLY A 40 3.89 10.47 8.66
N SER A 41 3.22 11.21 9.55
CA SER A 41 3.65 11.39 10.94
C SER A 41 2.88 10.57 11.97
N CYS A 42 1.65 10.14 11.65
CA CYS A 42 0.80 9.38 12.58
C CYS A 42 0.92 7.86 12.45
N HIS A 43 1.61 7.35 11.42
CA HIS A 43 1.78 5.93 11.12
C HIS A 43 0.49 5.09 10.96
N ALA A 44 -0.70 5.69 11.06
CA ALA A 44 -1.97 5.00 10.80
C ALA A 44 -2.06 4.41 9.38
N CYS A 45 -1.34 5.00 8.42
CA CYS A 45 -1.31 4.58 7.01
C CYS A 45 -0.16 3.59 6.71
N GLU A 46 0.49 3.05 7.74
CA GLU A 46 1.66 2.18 7.60
C GLU A 46 1.30 0.82 6.99
N VAL A 47 2.14 0.36 6.07
CA VAL A 47 2.05 -0.94 5.40
C VAL A 47 3.45 -1.51 5.22
N GLU A 48 3.57 -2.83 5.18
CA GLU A 48 4.84 -3.51 4.97
C GLU A 48 4.95 -4.03 3.53
N LEU A 49 6.07 -3.77 2.88
CA LEU A 49 6.38 -4.26 1.52
C LEU A 49 6.98 -5.67 1.54
N ASP A 50 7.06 -6.33 0.39
CA ASP A 50 7.65 -7.68 0.27
C ASP A 50 9.12 -7.78 0.74
N ASP A 51 9.87 -6.68 0.65
CA ASP A 51 11.24 -6.60 1.16
C ASP A 51 11.34 -6.43 2.69
N GLY A 52 10.19 -6.41 3.41
CA GLY A 52 10.12 -6.17 4.86
C GLY A 52 10.22 -4.69 5.26
N GLU A 53 10.19 -3.78 4.28
CA GLU A 53 10.23 -2.33 4.54
C GLU A 53 8.82 -1.83 4.91
N ALA A 54 8.70 -1.21 6.08
CA ALA A 54 7.48 -0.52 6.50
C ALA A 54 7.46 0.91 5.96
N ILE A 55 6.41 1.28 5.24
CA ILE A 55 6.24 2.59 4.62
C ILE A 55 4.88 3.22 4.96
N CYS A 56 4.83 4.54 4.96
CA CYS A 56 3.58 5.28 5.08
C CYS A 56 2.90 5.41 3.71
N SER A 57 1.89 4.57 3.43
CA SER A 57 1.15 4.57 2.14
C SER A 57 0.60 5.93 1.73
N CYS A 58 0.34 6.82 2.69
CA CYS A 58 -0.18 8.16 2.47
C CYS A 58 0.80 9.15 1.84
N ILE A 59 2.10 8.88 1.89
CA ILE A 59 3.14 9.71 1.26
C ILE A 59 4.02 8.90 0.29
N SER A 60 3.66 7.65 0.04
CA SER A 60 4.41 6.73 -0.80
C SER A 60 3.66 6.43 -2.10
N SER A 61 4.42 6.37 -3.18
CA SER A 61 3.93 5.97 -4.50
C SER A 61 4.44 4.59 -4.88
N VAL A 62 3.80 3.99 -5.89
CA VAL A 62 4.22 2.73 -6.49
C VAL A 62 5.67 2.86 -6.98
N PRO A 63 6.61 2.02 -6.50
CA PRO A 63 8.02 2.11 -6.87
C PRO A 63 8.23 1.69 -8.34
N PRO A 64 9.08 2.42 -9.10
CA PRO A 64 9.48 1.99 -10.44
C PRO A 64 10.42 0.79 -10.39
N GLY A 65 10.52 0.07 -11.51
CA GLY A 65 11.51 -1.00 -11.69
C GLY A 65 11.12 -2.37 -11.12
N ARG A 66 9.92 -2.52 -10.56
CA ARG A 66 9.36 -3.80 -10.12
C ARG A 66 8.19 -4.22 -11.03
N SER A 67 8.04 -5.52 -11.26
CA SER A 67 6.87 -6.09 -11.95
C SER A 67 5.77 -6.53 -10.98
N HIS A 68 6.15 -6.87 -9.75
CA HIS A 68 5.26 -7.28 -8.68
C HIS A 68 5.65 -6.58 -7.37
N LEU A 69 4.66 -6.25 -6.55
CA LEU A 69 4.82 -5.68 -5.22
C LEU A 69 3.80 -6.33 -4.29
N THR A 70 4.22 -6.81 -3.13
CA THR A 70 3.28 -7.26 -2.09
C THR A 70 3.22 -6.22 -1.00
N VAL A 71 2.00 -5.88 -0.56
CA VAL A 71 1.72 -4.90 0.47
C VAL A 71 0.91 -5.60 1.56
N ASN A 72 1.53 -5.81 2.72
CA ASN A 72 0.88 -6.32 3.91
C ASN A 72 0.29 -5.15 4.70
N LEU A 73 -1.03 -5.17 4.88
CA LEU A 73 -1.71 -4.24 5.77
C LEU A 73 -1.55 -4.72 7.21
N PHE A 74 -1.13 -3.82 8.09
CA PHE A 74 -1.26 -4.02 9.54
C PHE A 74 -2.72 -3.88 9.92
N THR A 75 -3.50 -4.95 9.70
CA THR A 75 -4.84 -5.08 10.25
C THR A 75 -4.69 -5.63 11.65
N ASP A 76 -4.37 -4.76 12.61
CA ASP A 76 -4.51 -5.14 14.01
C ASP A 76 -6.01 -5.09 14.37
N PRO A 77 -6.67 -6.23 14.66
CA PRO A 77 -8.10 -6.25 14.96
C PRO A 77 -8.42 -5.70 16.36
N THR A 78 -7.41 -5.24 17.13
CA THR A 78 -7.59 -4.74 18.50
C THR A 78 -7.60 -3.22 18.63
N TRP A 79 -7.48 -2.49 17.51
CA TRP A 79 -7.72 -1.03 17.47
C TRP A 79 -9.10 -0.70 16.89
#